data_AF-A0A3L7PDZ8-F1
#
_entry.id   AF-A0A3L7PDZ8-F1
#
_cell.length_a   1.000
_cell.length_b   1.000
_cell.length_c   1.000
_cell.angle_alpha   90.00
_cell.angle_beta   90.00
_cell.angle_gamma   90.00
#
_symmetry.space_group_name_H-M   'P 1'
#
loop_
_entity.id
_entity.type
_entity.pdbx_description
1 polymer ?
#
loop_
_entity_poly.entity_id
_entity_poly.type
_entity_poly.pdbx_seq_one_letter_code
_entity_poly.pdbx_strand_id
1 'polypeptide(L)'
;MVAGTFFMSYLKAAFTARWNLLLFGGGVAAAFLSGFPGILLPLVLAGEVFYLASMLANDRFRSAVDAQDAKSRRAAEAVGAREAYERIRSKLPPQLLKRFDQLREHCSRLVELGGSIRGPDGSGPDKTALESLDRLLWGYLRMIWGASTLSDFLDHTDDGAIRTRIADLERRLAKLPPDDAGSAQMRATLEDHLKTSRERLDNIDEARRKLDLVAAEIERLEAKIAALAESSVAKRDVTDIAQRVDEVAEGMRKTDETMRQLQLPPELEELDEPPPMLREEA
;
A
#
# COMPACT_ATOMS: atom_id res chain seq x y z
N MET A 1 3.40 -27.64 4.08
CA MET A 1 4.33 -27.40 5.20
C MET A 1 3.96 -26.10 5.95
N VAL A 2 2.67 -25.87 6.23
CA VAL A 2 2.15 -24.61 6.81
C VAL A 2 1.53 -24.85 8.20
N ALA A 3 1.05 -26.05 8.50
CA ALA A 3 0.46 -26.38 9.82
C ALA A 3 1.47 -26.31 10.98
N GLY A 4 2.77 -26.55 10.71
CA GLY A 4 3.81 -26.57 11.76
C GLY A 4 4.17 -25.19 12.32
N THR A 5 4.12 -24.14 11.50
CA THR A 5 4.46 -22.75 11.92
C THR A 5 3.36 -22.12 12.77
N PHE A 6 2.09 -22.40 12.47
CA PHE A 6 0.96 -21.96 13.29
C PHE A 6 0.97 -22.66 14.65
N PHE A 7 1.12 -23.99 14.68
CA PHE A 7 1.19 -24.77 15.92
C PHE A 7 2.30 -24.29 16.87
N MET A 8 3.50 -24.01 16.33
CA MET A 8 4.63 -23.50 17.11
C MET A 8 4.37 -22.11 17.70
N SER A 9 3.61 -21.26 16.99
CA SER A 9 3.26 -19.91 17.45
C SER A 9 2.27 -19.95 18.63
N TYR A 10 1.25 -20.82 18.55
CA TYR A 10 0.33 -21.04 19.66
C TYR A 10 1.01 -21.65 20.89
N LEU A 11 1.89 -22.63 20.68
CA LEU A 11 2.64 -23.26 21.77
C LEU A 11 3.56 -22.26 22.47
N LYS A 12 4.25 -21.41 21.70
CA LYS A 12 5.08 -20.32 22.24
C LYS A 12 4.24 -19.32 23.03
N ALA A 13 3.10 -18.88 22.49
CA ALA A 13 2.19 -17.95 23.17
C ALA A 13 1.60 -18.53 24.46
N ALA A 14 1.27 -19.83 24.48
CA ALA A 14 0.79 -20.52 25.67
C ALA A 14 1.89 -20.68 26.73
N PHE A 15 3.12 -21.00 26.31
CA PHE A 15 4.25 -21.16 27.21
C PHE A 15 4.71 -19.84 27.83
N THR A 16 4.76 -18.74 27.05
CA THR A 16 5.17 -17.41 27.54
C THR A 16 4.10 -16.68 28.36
N ALA A 17 2.91 -17.27 28.52
CA ALA A 17 1.88 -16.72 29.40
C ALA A 17 2.40 -16.66 30.84
N ARG A 18 2.35 -15.47 31.46
CA ARG A 18 2.92 -15.18 32.79
C ARG A 18 2.60 -16.23 33.86
N TRP A 19 1.40 -16.81 33.82
CA TRP A 19 0.94 -17.78 34.80
C TRP A 19 1.53 -19.17 34.59
N ASN A 20 1.78 -19.56 33.34
CA ASN A 20 2.39 -20.85 33.03
C ASN A 20 3.88 -20.85 33.40
N LEU A 21 4.58 -19.74 33.09
CA LEU A 21 5.98 -19.55 33.47
C LEU A 21 6.20 -19.57 35.00
N LEU A 22 5.25 -18.99 35.76
CA LEU A 22 5.27 -19.03 37.22
C LEU A 22 4.98 -20.43 37.78
N LEU A 23 4.02 -21.16 37.20
CA LEU A 23 3.69 -22.53 37.62
C LEU A 23 4.82 -23.52 37.32
N PHE A 24 5.39 -23.45 36.11
CA PHE A 24 6.52 -24.29 35.71
C PHE A 24 7.77 -23.94 36.51
N GLY A 25 8.13 -22.65 36.59
CA GLY A 25 9.29 -22.19 37.35
C GLY A 25 9.17 -22.51 38.84
N GLY A 26 7.98 -22.33 39.42
CA GLY A 26 7.67 -22.71 40.80
C GLY A 26 7.73 -24.22 41.03
N GLY A 27 7.22 -25.03 40.09
CA GLY A 27 7.28 -26.49 40.13
C GLY A 27 8.71 -27.03 40.06
N VAL A 28 9.54 -26.45 39.19
CA VAL A 28 10.98 -26.79 39.09
C VAL A 28 11.70 -26.39 40.38
N ALA A 29 11.49 -25.18 40.89
CA ALA A 29 12.09 -24.73 42.15
C ALA A 29 11.68 -25.63 43.33
N ALA A 30 10.40 -25.99 43.44
CA ALA A 30 9.89 -26.90 44.47
C ALA A 30 10.47 -28.31 44.36
N ALA A 31 10.71 -28.80 43.14
CA ALA A 31 11.32 -30.12 42.91
C ALA A 31 12.78 -30.19 43.38
N PHE A 32 13.53 -29.09 43.25
CA PHE A 32 14.89 -29.00 43.79
C PHE A 32 14.91 -28.78 45.31
N LEU A 33 14.01 -27.95 45.86
CA LEU A 33 13.92 -27.73 47.31
C LEU A 33 13.47 -28.95 48.09
N SER A 34 12.67 -29.84 47.49
CA SER A 34 12.12 -31.02 48.19
C SER A 34 13.10 -32.20 48.31
N GLY A 35 14.26 -32.15 47.63
CA GLY A 35 15.27 -33.21 47.66
C GLY A 35 14.97 -34.43 46.76
N PHE A 36 13.86 -34.44 46.03
CA PHE A 36 13.48 -35.52 45.10
C PHE A 36 13.29 -35.06 43.65
N PRO A 37 14.31 -34.43 43.03
CA PRO A 37 14.17 -33.87 41.68
C PRO A 37 13.91 -34.97 40.62
N GLY A 38 14.42 -36.19 40.83
CA GLY A 38 14.26 -37.30 39.88
C GLY A 38 12.82 -37.80 39.69
N ILE A 39 11.91 -37.50 40.62
CA ILE A 39 10.50 -37.93 40.57
C ILE A 39 9.58 -36.73 40.28
N LEU A 40 9.87 -35.58 40.87
CA LEU A 40 9.01 -34.41 40.75
C LEU A 40 9.20 -33.66 39.43
N LEU A 41 10.41 -33.61 38.87
CA LEU A 41 10.62 -32.94 37.58
C LEU A 41 9.86 -33.62 36.43
N PRO A 42 9.89 -34.97 36.26
CA PRO A 42 9.07 -35.63 35.24
C PRO A 42 7.57 -35.40 35.41
N LEU A 43 7.10 -35.29 36.66
CA LEU A 43 5.68 -35.10 36.97
C LEU A 43 5.21 -33.67 36.66
N VAL A 44 6.03 -32.67 37.00
CA VAL A 44 5.79 -31.26 36.64
C VAL A 44 5.79 -31.09 35.11
N LEU A 45 6.77 -31.71 34.43
CA LEU A 45 6.85 -31.69 32.97
C LEU A 45 5.62 -32.34 32.32
N ALA A 46 5.21 -33.51 32.79
CA ALA A 46 4.03 -34.21 32.27
C ALA A 46 2.73 -33.39 32.50
N GLY A 47 2.61 -32.76 33.67
CA GLY A 47 1.49 -31.89 33.99
C GLY A 47 1.43 -30.66 33.08
N GLU A 48 2.57 -30.06 32.77
CA GLU A 48 2.62 -28.92 31.85
C GLU A 48 2.30 -29.33 30.41
N VAL A 49 2.83 -30.46 29.93
CA VAL A 49 2.49 -30.98 28.59
C VAL A 49 0.99 -31.23 28.47
N PHE A 50 0.37 -31.83 29.49
CA PHE A 50 -1.07 -32.07 29.52
C PHE A 50 -1.87 -30.76 29.53
N TYR A 51 -1.46 -29.80 30.36
CA TYR A 51 -2.09 -28.48 30.44
C TYR A 51 -2.01 -27.72 29.11
N LEU A 52 -0.84 -27.68 28.48
CA LEU A 52 -0.63 -27.04 27.18
C LEU A 52 -1.45 -27.71 26.08
N ALA A 53 -1.50 -29.05 26.05
CA ALA A 53 -2.33 -29.78 25.09
C ALA A 53 -3.83 -29.46 25.26
N SER A 54 -4.30 -29.37 26.50
CA SER A 54 -5.69 -28.96 26.81
C SER A 54 -5.97 -27.52 26.40
N MET A 55 -5.02 -26.61 26.61
CA MET A 55 -5.15 -25.20 26.27
C MET A 55 -5.14 -24.95 24.76
N LEU A 56 -4.30 -25.67 23.99
CA LEU A 56 -4.30 -25.62 22.52
C LEU A 56 -5.61 -26.16 21.92
N ALA A 57 -6.26 -27.12 22.58
CA ALA A 57 -7.55 -27.64 22.13
C ALA A 57 -8.69 -26.62 22.29
N ASN A 58 -8.55 -25.58 23.12
CA ASN A 58 -9.60 -24.60 23.39
C ASN A 58 -9.70 -23.50 22.29
N ASP A 59 -10.86 -23.40 21.64
CA ASP A 59 -11.13 -22.42 20.58
C ASP A 59 -11.05 -20.96 21.06
N ARG A 60 -11.35 -20.70 22.35
CA ARG A 60 -11.28 -19.34 22.91
C ARG A 60 -9.84 -18.84 23.04
N PHE A 61 -8.90 -19.75 23.28
CA PHE A 61 -7.48 -19.39 23.36
C PHE A 61 -6.93 -19.11 21.96
N ARG A 62 -7.22 -19.98 20.99
CA ARG A 62 -6.81 -19.79 19.59
C ARG A 62 -7.35 -18.48 19.02
N SER A 63 -8.65 -18.22 19.19
CA SER A 63 -9.26 -16.96 18.74
C SER A 63 -8.69 -15.71 19.42
N ALA A 64 -8.30 -15.78 20.71
CA ALA A 64 -7.66 -14.66 21.39
C ALA A 64 -6.24 -14.39 20.87
N VAL A 65 -5.45 -15.44 20.61
CA VAL A 65 -4.12 -15.33 20.01
C VAL A 65 -4.23 -14.81 18.57
N ASP A 66 -5.16 -15.34 17.77
CA ASP A 66 -5.42 -14.86 16.41
C ASP A 66 -5.84 -13.38 16.41
N ALA A 67 -6.69 -12.97 17.35
CA ALA A 67 -7.10 -11.57 17.48
C ALA A 67 -5.92 -10.67 17.88
N GLN A 68 -5.02 -11.16 18.73
CA GLN A 68 -3.82 -10.43 19.14
C GLN A 68 -2.79 -10.32 18.00
N ASP A 69 -2.58 -11.40 17.24
CA ASP A 69 -1.71 -11.42 16.07
C ASP A 69 -2.27 -10.55 14.94
N ALA A 70 -3.58 -10.58 14.71
CA ALA A 70 -4.23 -9.67 13.78
C ALA A 70 -4.07 -8.20 14.21
N LYS A 71 -4.15 -7.92 15.51
CA LYS A 71 -3.95 -6.57 16.05
C LYS A 71 -2.49 -6.10 15.90
N SER A 72 -1.51 -6.97 16.16
CA SER A 72 -0.10 -6.62 16.02
C SER A 72 0.31 -6.42 14.57
N ARG A 73 -0.21 -7.24 13.65
CA ARG A 73 -0.04 -7.06 12.19
C ARG A 73 -0.61 -5.74 11.72
N ARG A 74 -1.87 -5.42 12.07
CA ARG A 74 -2.49 -4.12 11.74
C ARG A 74 -1.69 -2.93 12.28
N ALA A 75 -1.12 -3.05 13.48
CA ALA A 75 -0.29 -1.99 14.05
C ALA A 75 1.03 -1.82 13.29
N ALA A 76 1.69 -2.92 12.89
CA ALA A 76 2.90 -2.88 12.08
C ALA A 76 2.64 -2.32 10.68
N GLU A 77 1.54 -2.75 10.04
CA GLU A 77 1.08 -2.23 8.74
C GLU A 77 0.78 -0.72 8.82
N ALA A 78 0.11 -0.26 9.87
CA ALA A 78 -0.17 1.16 10.08
C ALA A 78 1.12 2.01 10.23
N VAL A 79 2.14 1.49 10.91
CA VAL A 79 3.45 2.17 11.02
C VAL A 79 4.13 2.26 9.65
N GLY A 80 4.17 1.15 8.90
CA GLY A 80 4.75 1.13 7.55
C GLY A 80 4.03 2.08 6.58
N ALA A 81 2.70 2.13 6.65
CA ALA A 81 1.88 3.03 5.85
C ALA A 81 2.16 4.51 6.19
N ARG A 82 2.37 4.83 7.48
CA ARG A 82 2.71 6.20 7.91
C ARG A 82 4.11 6.62 7.45
N GLU A 83 5.10 5.73 7.56
CA GLU A 83 6.45 5.99 7.05
C GLU A 83 6.45 6.25 5.54
N ALA A 84 5.63 5.50 4.80
CA ALA A 84 5.48 5.68 3.36
C ALA A 84 4.83 7.02 3.00
N TYR A 85 3.79 7.41 3.74
CA TYR A 85 3.14 8.71 3.60
C TYR A 85 4.14 9.86 3.77
N GLU A 86 4.93 9.85 4.85
CA GLU A 86 5.95 10.88 5.10
C GLU A 86 7.06 10.87 4.03
N ARG A 87 7.46 9.68 3.59
CA ARG A 87 8.46 9.52 2.50
C ARG A 87 7.96 10.12 1.19
N ILE A 88 6.70 9.87 0.80
CA ILE A 88 6.12 10.42 -0.42
C ILE A 88 6.03 11.95 -0.30
N ARG A 89 5.51 12.47 0.82
CA ARG A 89 5.38 13.92 1.04
C ARG A 89 6.70 14.66 1.00
N SER A 90 7.76 14.09 1.58
CA SER A 90 9.09 14.71 1.57
C SER A 90 9.74 14.79 0.18
N LYS A 91 9.36 13.89 -0.74
CA LYS A 91 9.84 13.87 -2.13
C LYS A 91 8.93 14.64 -3.09
N LEU A 92 7.74 15.03 -2.67
CA LEU A 92 6.73 15.61 -3.56
C LEU A 92 7.01 17.11 -3.83
N PRO A 93 6.87 17.59 -5.08
CA PRO A 93 6.97 19.01 -5.39
C PRO A 93 5.98 19.87 -4.58
N PRO A 94 6.35 21.12 -4.22
CA PRO A 94 5.55 21.95 -3.30
C PRO A 94 4.16 22.30 -3.84
N GLN A 95 4.00 22.41 -5.16
CA GLN A 95 2.70 22.68 -5.78
C GLN A 95 1.73 21.49 -5.63
N LEU A 96 2.24 20.28 -5.79
CA LEU A 96 1.47 19.04 -5.66
C LEU A 96 1.13 18.74 -4.20
N LEU A 97 2.07 19.00 -3.28
CA LEU A 97 1.81 18.93 -1.84
C LEU A 97 0.67 19.87 -1.45
N LYS A 98 0.67 21.11 -1.95
CA LYS A 98 -0.39 22.08 -1.68
C LYS A 98 -1.76 21.62 -2.20
N ARG A 99 -1.84 21.05 -3.40
CA ARG A 99 -3.08 20.47 -3.94
C ARG A 99 -3.59 19.32 -3.06
N PHE A 100 -2.68 18.44 -2.62
CA PHE A 100 -3.00 17.37 -1.70
C PHE A 100 -3.53 17.88 -0.35
N ASP A 101 -2.87 18.86 0.26
CA ASP A 101 -3.28 19.42 1.55
C ASP A 101 -4.66 20.11 1.45
N GLN A 102 -4.95 20.80 0.34
CA GLN A 102 -6.27 21.38 0.08
C GLN A 102 -7.36 20.31 -0.03
N LEU A 103 -7.09 19.20 -0.70
CA LEU A 103 -8.05 18.11 -0.81
C LEU A 103 -8.32 17.46 0.55
N ARG A 104 -7.26 17.22 1.33
CA ARG A 104 -7.36 16.70 2.70
C ARG A 104 -8.21 17.61 3.59
N GLU A 105 -8.03 18.92 3.49
CA GLU A 105 -8.84 19.91 4.21
C GLU A 105 -10.33 19.89 3.80
N HIS A 106 -10.63 19.64 2.52
CA HIS A 106 -12.02 19.43 2.09
C HIS A 106 -12.63 18.17 2.70
N CYS A 107 -11.86 17.07 2.73
CA CYS A 107 -12.31 15.82 3.35
C CYS A 107 -12.49 15.95 4.87
N SER A 108 -11.62 16.68 5.59
CA SER A 108 -11.77 16.89 7.04
C SER A 108 -13.02 17.72 7.36
N ARG A 109 -13.26 18.82 6.62
CA ARG A 109 -14.48 19.61 6.75
C ARG A 109 -15.75 18.79 6.55
N LEU A 110 -15.74 17.87 5.58
CA LEU A 110 -16.85 16.96 5.31
C LEU A 110 -17.18 16.06 6.52
N VAL A 111 -16.14 15.51 7.16
CA VAL A 111 -16.27 14.66 8.35
C VAL A 111 -16.80 15.45 9.54
N GLU A 112 -16.26 16.65 9.79
CA GLU A 112 -16.70 17.53 10.88
C GLU A 112 -18.18 17.90 10.75
N LEU A 113 -18.60 18.30 9.54
CA LEU A 113 -19.99 18.63 9.23
C LEU A 113 -20.89 17.42 9.42
N GLY A 114 -20.52 16.25 8.88
CA GLY A 114 -21.28 15.01 9.05
C GLY A 114 -21.42 14.56 10.52
N GLY A 115 -20.36 14.74 11.33
CA GLY A 115 -20.37 14.44 12.76
C GLY A 115 -21.25 15.39 13.57
N SER A 116 -21.21 16.69 13.27
CA SER A 116 -22.03 17.70 13.95
C SER A 116 -23.54 17.54 13.73
N ILE A 117 -23.95 16.98 12.59
CA ILE A 117 -25.35 16.75 12.22
C ILE A 117 -25.98 15.56 12.98
N ARG A 118 -25.17 14.60 13.45
CA ARG A 118 -25.64 13.34 14.06
C ARG A 118 -26.07 13.47 15.54
N GLY A 119 -25.92 14.66 16.14
CA GLY A 119 -26.39 14.97 17.51
C GLY A 119 -25.56 14.34 18.65
N PRO A 120 -25.78 14.75 19.91
CA PRO A 120 -24.97 14.30 21.06
C PRO A 120 -25.14 12.82 21.43
N ASP A 121 -26.22 12.17 20.98
CA ASP A 121 -26.48 10.74 21.20
C ASP A 121 -25.99 9.85 20.03
N GLY A 122 -25.52 10.47 18.94
CA GLY A 122 -24.94 9.80 17.79
C GLY A 122 -23.45 9.54 18.02
N SER A 123 -23.07 8.26 18.08
CA SER A 123 -21.68 7.84 18.31
C SER A 123 -20.73 8.28 17.17
N GLY A 124 -20.12 9.47 17.31
CA GLY A 124 -18.95 9.93 16.56
C GLY A 124 -19.08 10.00 15.03
N PRO A 125 -18.01 10.46 14.34
CA PRO A 125 -17.93 10.38 12.88
C PRO A 125 -18.05 8.91 12.43
N ASP A 126 -18.73 8.72 11.30
CA ASP A 126 -18.97 7.40 10.73
C ASP A 126 -17.64 6.72 10.38
N LYS A 127 -17.27 5.66 11.12
CA LYS A 127 -15.98 4.97 10.96
C LYS A 127 -15.78 4.46 9.54
N THR A 128 -16.85 4.02 8.89
CA THR A 128 -16.79 3.52 7.51
C THR A 128 -16.51 4.66 6.52
N ALA A 129 -17.14 5.82 6.72
CA ALA A 129 -16.87 7.00 5.88
C ALA A 129 -15.44 7.54 6.07
N LEU A 130 -14.91 7.49 7.29
CA LEU A 130 -13.52 7.83 7.58
C LEU A 130 -12.55 6.91 6.85
N GLU A 131 -12.79 5.59 6.89
CA GLU A 131 -11.96 4.61 6.19
C GLU A 131 -12.03 4.78 4.66
N SER A 132 -13.20 5.07 4.10
CA SER A 132 -13.34 5.33 2.66
C SER A 132 -12.61 6.61 2.22
N LEU A 133 -12.65 7.67 3.05
CA LEU A 133 -11.93 8.92 2.77
C LEU A 133 -10.42 8.76 2.92
N ASP A 134 -9.95 8.02 3.94
CA ASP A 134 -8.53 7.65 4.09
C ASP A 134 -8.05 6.88 2.83
N ARG A 135 -8.84 5.92 2.33
CA ARG A 135 -8.54 5.20 1.06
C ARG A 135 -8.46 6.12 -0.15
N LEU A 136 -9.40 7.05 -0.27
CA LEU A 136 -9.45 8.01 -1.36
C LEU A 136 -8.22 8.93 -1.35
N LEU A 137 -7.88 9.51 -0.19
CA LEU A 137 -6.72 10.38 -0.04
C LEU A 137 -5.43 9.63 -0.36
N TRP A 138 -5.36 8.35 0.01
CA TRP A 138 -4.16 7.54 -0.18
C TRP A 138 -3.93 7.26 -1.66
N GLY A 139 -4.95 6.81 -2.37
CA GLY A 139 -4.81 6.59 -3.81
C GLY A 139 -4.58 7.89 -4.58
N TYR A 140 -5.14 9.01 -4.13
CA TYR A 140 -4.92 10.31 -4.77
C TYR A 140 -3.46 10.76 -4.58
N LEU A 141 -2.90 10.60 -3.37
CA LEU A 141 -1.48 10.85 -3.12
C LEU A 141 -0.57 10.01 -4.03
N ARG A 142 -0.85 8.71 -4.15
CA ARG A 142 -0.09 7.79 -5.03
C ARG A 142 -0.21 8.18 -6.50
N MET A 143 -1.41 8.56 -6.95
CA MET A 143 -1.67 8.98 -8.32
C MET A 143 -0.89 10.26 -8.67
N ILE A 144 -0.93 11.29 -7.82
CA ILE A 144 -0.16 12.52 -8.04
C ILE A 144 1.34 12.23 -8.03
N TRP A 145 1.80 11.43 -7.09
CA TRP A 145 3.23 11.09 -6.99
C TRP A 145 3.71 10.31 -8.23
N GLY A 146 2.90 9.36 -8.72
CA GLY A 146 3.14 8.66 -9.97
C GLY A 146 3.17 9.61 -11.17
N ALA A 147 2.24 10.56 -11.23
CA ALA A 147 2.22 11.60 -12.27
C ALA A 147 3.48 12.48 -12.22
N SER A 148 3.93 12.85 -11.02
CA SER A 148 5.15 13.65 -10.84
C SER A 148 6.41 12.91 -11.28
N THR A 149 6.50 11.61 -10.99
CA THR A 149 7.63 10.76 -11.40
C THR A 149 7.64 10.58 -12.91
N LEU A 150 6.47 10.39 -13.52
CA LEU A 150 6.32 10.25 -14.97
C LEU A 150 6.65 11.57 -15.70
N SER A 151 6.24 12.71 -15.15
CA SER A 151 6.62 14.04 -15.63
C SER A 151 8.13 14.23 -15.57
N ASP A 152 8.76 13.94 -14.44
CA ASP A 152 10.21 14.07 -14.26
C ASP A 152 11.00 13.19 -15.24
N PHE A 153 10.53 11.96 -15.48
CA PHE A 153 11.09 11.08 -16.51
C PHE A 153 11.00 11.68 -17.91
N LEU A 154 9.85 12.26 -18.27
CA LEU A 154 9.64 12.87 -19.58
C LEU A 154 10.46 14.15 -19.76
N ASP A 155 10.60 14.95 -18.70
CA ASP A 155 11.39 16.19 -18.69
C ASP A 155 12.89 15.91 -18.89
N HIS A 156 13.38 14.77 -18.39
CA HIS A 156 14.77 14.33 -18.56
C HIS A 156 15.00 13.48 -19.83
N THR A 157 13.98 13.31 -20.69
CA THR A 157 14.08 12.49 -21.90
C THR A 157 13.99 13.33 -23.18
N ASP A 158 15.07 13.34 -23.96
CA ASP A 158 15.11 14.01 -25.27
C ASP A 158 14.57 13.08 -26.39
N ASP A 159 13.27 13.17 -26.65
CA ASP A 159 12.63 12.41 -27.75
C ASP A 159 13.08 12.90 -29.14
N GLY A 160 13.47 14.17 -29.26
CA GLY A 160 13.98 14.75 -30.50
C GLY A 160 15.32 14.15 -30.93
N ALA A 161 16.23 13.92 -29.99
CA ALA A 161 17.48 13.20 -30.25
C ALA A 161 17.23 11.75 -30.69
N ILE A 162 16.25 11.06 -30.09
CA ILE A 162 15.89 9.68 -30.45
C ILE A 162 15.31 9.64 -31.86
N ARG A 163 14.37 10.54 -32.20
CA ARG A 163 13.80 10.66 -33.56
C ARG A 163 14.89 10.93 -34.61
N THR A 164 15.82 11.82 -34.29
CA THR A 164 16.98 12.11 -35.15
C THR A 164 17.88 10.89 -35.34
N ARG A 165 18.12 10.13 -34.26
CA ARG A 165 18.89 8.87 -34.30
C ARG A 165 18.24 7.84 -35.22
N ILE A 166 16.92 7.65 -35.09
CA ILE A 166 16.13 6.74 -35.93
C ILE A 166 16.31 7.12 -37.41
N ALA A 167 16.15 8.39 -37.76
CA ALA A 167 16.34 8.87 -39.13
C ALA A 167 17.78 8.70 -39.65
N ASP A 168 18.80 8.81 -38.80
CA ASP A 168 20.18 8.49 -39.17
C ASP A 168 20.38 6.99 -39.43
N LEU A 169 19.88 6.13 -38.53
CA LEU A 169 19.99 4.67 -38.67
C LEU A 169 19.30 4.18 -39.93
N GLU A 170 18.10 4.68 -40.25
CA GLU A 170 17.37 4.35 -41.48
C GLU A 170 18.15 4.77 -42.73
N ARG A 171 18.72 5.98 -42.74
CA ARG A 171 19.56 6.46 -43.85
C ARG A 171 20.82 5.61 -44.02
N ARG A 172 21.43 5.15 -42.92
CA ARG A 172 22.60 4.26 -42.98
C ARG A 172 22.21 2.90 -43.54
N LEU A 173 21.10 2.32 -43.08
CA LEU A 173 20.56 1.05 -43.59
C LEU A 173 20.32 1.09 -45.10
N ALA A 174 19.70 2.18 -45.58
CA ALA A 174 19.40 2.37 -47.00
C ALA A 174 20.66 2.49 -47.89
N LYS A 175 21.81 2.87 -47.31
CA LYS A 175 23.08 3.02 -48.03
C LYS A 175 23.94 1.74 -48.01
N LEU A 176 23.56 0.70 -47.26
CA LEU A 176 24.35 -0.53 -47.18
C LEU A 176 24.18 -1.39 -48.44
N PRO A 177 25.27 -1.87 -49.05
CA PRO A 177 25.21 -2.80 -50.18
C PRO A 177 24.49 -4.12 -49.80
N PRO A 178 23.68 -4.71 -50.70
CA PRO A 178 23.01 -5.98 -50.44
C PRO A 178 23.96 -7.19 -50.40
N ASP A 179 25.03 -7.20 -51.20
CA ASP A 179 25.81 -8.42 -51.53
C ASP A 179 27.22 -8.50 -50.92
N ASP A 180 27.47 -7.87 -49.76
CA ASP A 180 28.75 -7.96 -49.05
C ASP A 180 28.60 -8.63 -47.68
N ALA A 181 29.46 -9.60 -47.36
CA ALA A 181 29.40 -10.38 -46.12
C ALA A 181 29.65 -9.49 -44.88
N GLY A 182 30.51 -8.47 -45.00
CA GLY A 182 30.70 -7.46 -43.94
C GLY A 182 29.47 -6.57 -43.75
N SER A 183 28.73 -6.32 -44.84
CA SER A 183 27.49 -5.54 -44.85
C SER A 183 26.32 -6.28 -44.18
N ALA A 184 26.29 -7.62 -44.18
CA ALA A 184 25.24 -8.39 -43.50
C ALA A 184 25.28 -8.23 -41.96
N GLN A 185 26.46 -8.33 -41.35
CA GLN A 185 26.61 -8.15 -39.89
C GLN A 185 26.32 -6.71 -39.46
N MET A 186 26.80 -5.72 -40.23
CA MET A 186 26.52 -4.31 -39.98
C MET A 186 25.03 -4.00 -40.13
N ARG A 187 24.35 -4.57 -41.12
CA ARG A 187 22.89 -4.44 -41.29
C ARG A 187 22.16 -4.94 -40.05
N ALA A 188 22.44 -6.15 -39.59
CA ALA A 188 21.82 -6.72 -38.40
C ALA A 188 22.01 -5.83 -37.15
N THR A 189 23.20 -5.27 -36.97
CA THR A 189 23.51 -4.37 -35.83
C THR A 189 22.71 -3.06 -35.91
N LEU A 190 22.60 -2.48 -37.10
CA LEU A 190 21.83 -1.25 -37.31
C LEU A 190 20.32 -1.48 -37.17
N GLU A 191 19.82 -2.64 -37.62
CA GLU A 191 18.41 -3.04 -37.47
C GLU A 191 18.05 -3.24 -35.99
N ASP A 192 18.91 -3.90 -35.21
CA ASP A 192 18.70 -4.09 -33.77
C ASP A 192 18.71 -2.75 -33.01
N HIS A 193 19.65 -1.87 -33.34
CA HIS A 193 19.70 -0.53 -32.75
C HIS A 193 18.50 0.34 -33.15
N LEU A 194 18.03 0.21 -34.39
CA LEU A 194 16.82 0.87 -34.89
C LEU A 194 15.58 0.36 -34.15
N LYS A 195 15.46 -0.95 -33.98
CA LYS A 195 14.38 -1.59 -33.22
C LYS A 195 14.34 -1.07 -31.78
N THR A 196 15.47 -1.12 -31.08
CA THR A 196 15.60 -0.60 -29.71
C THR A 196 15.23 0.89 -29.64
N SER A 197 15.68 1.70 -30.60
CA SER A 197 15.38 3.14 -30.63
C SER A 197 13.89 3.41 -30.84
N ARG A 198 13.21 2.61 -31.68
CA ARG A 198 11.76 2.71 -31.91
C ARG A 198 10.95 2.28 -30.70
N GLU A 199 11.33 1.18 -30.05
CA GLU A 199 10.69 0.73 -28.80
C GLU A 199 10.81 1.80 -27.70
N ARG A 200 11.99 2.42 -27.56
CA ARG A 200 12.18 3.54 -26.63
C ARG A 200 11.27 4.72 -26.94
N LEU A 201 11.09 5.06 -28.22
CA LEU A 201 10.22 6.16 -28.64
C LEU A 201 8.74 5.86 -28.35
N ASP A 202 8.29 4.64 -28.63
CA ASP A 202 6.92 4.21 -28.35
C ASP A 202 6.61 4.25 -26.84
N ASN A 203 7.55 3.79 -26.01
CA ASN A 203 7.43 3.87 -24.55
C ASN A 203 7.31 5.32 -24.05
N ILE A 204 8.04 6.26 -24.66
CA ILE A 204 7.95 7.70 -24.33
C ILE A 204 6.58 8.26 -24.74
N ASP A 205 6.12 7.93 -25.95
CA ASP A 205 4.82 8.39 -26.44
C ASP A 205 3.67 7.78 -25.60
N GLU A 206 3.80 6.54 -25.12
CA GLU A 206 2.87 5.91 -24.18
C GLU A 206 2.89 6.58 -22.81
N ALA A 207 4.08 6.88 -22.27
CA ALA A 207 4.23 7.62 -21.02
C ALA A 207 3.54 8.99 -21.08
N ARG A 208 3.69 9.73 -22.19
CA ARG A 208 2.98 11.02 -22.40
C ARG A 208 1.46 10.86 -22.36
N ARG A 209 0.91 9.91 -23.14
CA ARG A 209 -0.54 9.65 -23.17
C ARG A 209 -1.10 9.30 -21.78
N LYS A 210 -0.35 8.52 -21.00
CA LYS A 210 -0.76 8.15 -19.64
C LYS A 210 -0.66 9.32 -18.67
N LEU A 211 0.36 10.17 -18.78
CA LEU A 211 0.45 11.39 -17.98
C LEU A 211 -0.75 12.30 -18.22
N ASP A 212 -1.13 12.51 -19.49
CA ASP A 212 -2.30 13.31 -19.86
C ASP A 212 -3.60 12.74 -19.26
N LEU A 213 -3.79 11.41 -19.35
CA LEU A 213 -4.95 10.73 -18.78
C LEU A 213 -5.02 10.92 -17.25
N VAL A 214 -3.89 10.78 -16.58
CA VAL A 214 -3.80 10.87 -15.12
C VAL A 214 -4.03 12.30 -14.64
N ALA A 215 -3.47 13.28 -15.35
CA ALA A 215 -3.71 14.69 -15.06
C ALA A 215 -5.22 15.03 -15.17
N ALA A 216 -5.88 14.59 -16.24
CA ALA A 216 -7.31 14.76 -16.41
C ALA A 216 -8.14 14.04 -15.32
N GLU A 217 -7.70 12.86 -14.89
CA GLU A 217 -8.38 12.12 -13.83
C GLU A 217 -8.21 12.79 -12.46
N ILE A 218 -7.02 13.32 -12.14
CA ILE A 218 -6.77 14.11 -10.93
C ILE A 218 -7.71 15.31 -10.88
N GLU A 219 -7.83 16.08 -11.97
CA GLU A 219 -8.75 17.22 -12.05
C GLU A 219 -10.22 16.80 -11.88
N ARG A 220 -10.60 15.69 -12.52
CA ARG A 220 -11.95 15.11 -12.38
C ARG A 220 -12.26 14.72 -10.94
N LEU A 221 -11.30 14.10 -10.24
CA LEU A 221 -11.44 13.68 -8.85
C LEU A 221 -11.59 14.89 -7.91
N GLU A 222 -10.73 15.90 -8.06
CA GLU A 222 -10.82 17.16 -7.31
C GLU A 222 -12.20 17.81 -7.47
N ALA A 223 -12.69 17.93 -8.71
CA ALA A 223 -13.99 18.51 -9.00
C ALA A 223 -15.15 17.71 -8.38
N LYS A 224 -15.09 16.38 -8.43
CA LYS A 224 -16.11 15.52 -7.80
C LYS A 224 -16.12 15.64 -6.28
N ILE A 225 -14.96 15.70 -5.65
CA ILE A 225 -14.85 15.83 -4.19
C ILE A 225 -15.36 17.20 -3.75
N ALA A 226 -15.05 18.27 -4.49
CA ALA A 226 -15.63 19.59 -4.25
C ALA A 226 -17.16 19.57 -4.36
N ALA A 227 -17.71 18.97 -5.43
CA ALA A 227 -19.16 18.85 -5.61
C ALA A 227 -19.84 18.00 -4.51
N LEU A 228 -19.17 16.95 -4.02
CA LEU A 228 -19.62 16.15 -2.89
C LEU A 228 -19.63 16.97 -1.60
N ALA A 229 -18.60 17.79 -1.39
CA ALA A 229 -18.52 18.70 -0.24
C ALA A 229 -19.67 19.70 -0.22
N GLU A 230 -19.94 20.34 -1.37
CA GLU A 230 -21.07 21.26 -1.54
C GLU A 230 -22.43 20.56 -1.35
N SER A 231 -22.59 19.36 -1.90
CA SER A 231 -23.85 18.60 -1.80
C SER A 231 -24.15 18.11 -0.38
N SER A 232 -23.12 17.78 0.40
CA SER A 232 -23.25 17.32 1.79
C SER A 232 -23.76 18.43 2.73
N VAL A 233 -23.46 19.70 2.40
CA VAL A 233 -24.03 20.87 3.10
C VAL A 233 -25.51 21.06 2.73
N ALA A 234 -25.87 20.78 1.48
CA ALA A 234 -27.22 21.03 0.94
C ALA A 234 -28.24 19.91 1.28
N LYS A 235 -27.80 18.65 1.34
CA LYS A 235 -28.65 17.49 1.65
C LYS A 235 -28.08 16.77 2.87
N ARG A 236 -28.84 16.74 3.97
CA ARG A 236 -28.50 16.07 5.23
C ARG A 236 -28.47 14.53 5.14
N ASP A 237 -28.15 13.95 3.99
CA ASP A 237 -28.09 12.50 3.77
C ASP A 237 -26.64 12.01 3.81
N VAL A 238 -26.15 11.75 5.02
CA VAL A 238 -24.78 11.29 5.30
C VAL A 238 -24.52 9.86 4.78
N THR A 239 -25.56 9.04 4.64
CA THR A 239 -25.46 7.64 4.21
C THR A 239 -25.11 7.50 2.71
N ASP A 240 -25.44 8.51 1.90
CA ASP A 240 -25.18 8.56 0.45
C ASP A 240 -23.72 8.92 0.13
N ILE A 241 -22.98 9.47 1.10
CA ILE A 241 -21.63 10.02 0.93
C ILE A 241 -20.59 8.90 0.83
N ALA A 242 -20.64 7.91 1.74
CA ALA A 242 -19.67 6.81 1.76
C ALA A 242 -19.69 5.99 0.45
N GLN A 243 -20.89 5.67 -0.05
CA GLN A 243 -21.05 4.93 -1.31
C GLN A 243 -20.49 5.72 -2.51
N ARG A 244 -20.75 7.03 -2.58
CA ARG A 244 -20.22 7.89 -3.65
C ARG A 244 -18.70 8.06 -3.55
N VAL A 245 -18.14 8.11 -2.34
CA VAL A 245 -16.68 8.15 -2.12
C VAL A 245 -16.04 6.84 -2.55
N ASP A 246 -16.65 5.69 -2.23
CA ASP A 246 -16.16 4.38 -2.65
C ASP A 246 -16.16 4.23 -4.18
N GLU A 247 -17.22 4.69 -4.87
CA GLU A 247 -17.26 4.71 -6.34
C GLU A 247 -16.14 5.58 -6.96
N VAL A 248 -15.84 6.72 -6.33
CA VAL A 248 -14.75 7.61 -6.75
C VAL A 248 -13.38 6.95 -6.48
N ALA A 249 -13.22 6.32 -5.32
CA ALA A 249 -12.00 5.64 -4.93
C ALA A 249 -11.71 4.40 -5.79
N GLU A 250 -12.74 3.65 -6.20
CA GLU A 250 -12.59 2.48 -7.07
C GLU A 250 -12.21 2.87 -8.50
N GLY A 251 -12.81 3.93 -9.05
CA GLY A 251 -12.40 4.50 -10.34
C GLY A 251 -10.94 4.95 -10.34
N MET A 252 -10.50 5.58 -9.25
CA MET A 252 -9.12 6.00 -9.05
C MET A 252 -8.15 4.81 -8.94
N ARG A 253 -8.53 3.76 -8.21
CA ARG A 253 -7.72 2.52 -8.05
C ARG A 253 -7.43 1.88 -9.41
N LYS A 254 -8.43 1.82 -10.30
CA LYS A 254 -8.27 1.27 -11.65
C LYS A 254 -7.31 2.09 -12.52
N THR A 255 -7.34 3.42 -12.41
CA THR A 255 -6.43 4.31 -13.12
C THR A 255 -5.00 4.18 -12.58
N ASP A 256 -4.84 4.13 -11.27
CA ASP A 256 -3.55 3.91 -10.60
C ASP A 256 -2.93 2.54 -10.93
N GLU A 257 -3.73 1.47 -11.01
CA GLU A 257 -3.29 0.16 -11.48
C GLU A 257 -2.81 0.20 -12.94
N THR A 258 -3.51 0.96 -13.80
CA THR A 258 -3.10 1.19 -15.20
C THR A 258 -1.79 1.97 -15.29
N MET A 259 -1.52 2.88 -14.35
CA MET A 259 -0.24 3.58 -14.23
C MET A 259 0.89 2.65 -13.78
N ARG A 260 0.64 1.80 -12.78
CA ARG A 260 1.61 0.84 -12.21
C ARG A 260 2.10 -0.19 -13.23
N GLN A 261 1.37 -0.40 -14.33
CA GLN A 261 1.83 -1.26 -15.44
C GLN A 261 3.04 -0.67 -16.21
N LEU A 262 3.28 0.64 -16.13
CA LEU A 262 4.63 1.16 -16.37
C LEU A 262 5.41 0.91 -15.09
N GLN A 263 6.47 0.10 -15.17
CA GLN A 263 7.37 -0.23 -14.07
C GLN A 263 7.76 1.03 -13.27
N LEU A 264 6.97 1.38 -12.26
CA LEU A 264 7.31 2.40 -11.30
C LEU A 264 8.34 1.78 -10.35
N PRO A 265 9.16 2.59 -9.66
CA PRO A 265 10.16 2.09 -8.74
C PRO A 265 9.56 1.06 -7.75
N PRO A 266 10.25 -0.08 -7.48
CA PRO A 266 9.76 -1.17 -6.63
C PRO A 266 9.42 -0.74 -5.19
N GLU A 267 9.88 0.46 -4.79
CA GLU A 267 9.62 1.13 -3.51
C GLU A 267 8.12 1.40 -3.22
N LEU A 268 7.22 1.16 -4.18
CA LEU A 268 5.78 1.43 -4.11
C LEU A 268 4.90 0.19 -4.19
N GLU A 269 5.49 -0.97 -4.47
CA GLU A 269 4.74 -2.22 -4.66
C GLU A 269 4.28 -2.81 -3.32
N GLU A 270 4.89 -2.44 -2.20
CA GLU A 270 4.68 -3.12 -0.90
C GLU A 270 3.58 -2.53 0.01
N LEU A 271 2.77 -1.57 -0.43
CA LEU A 271 1.86 -0.84 0.48
C LEU A 271 0.43 -0.73 -0.07
N ASP A 272 -0.37 -1.75 0.18
CA ASP A 272 -1.78 -1.82 -0.21
C ASP A 272 -2.74 -1.14 0.81
N GLU A 273 -2.37 -1.05 2.09
CA GLU A 273 -3.24 -0.50 3.13
C GLU A 273 -3.02 1.02 3.33
N PRO A 274 -4.08 1.86 3.32
CA PRO A 274 -3.95 3.29 3.53
C PRO A 274 -3.60 3.64 4.99
N PRO A 275 -2.71 4.61 5.24
CA PRO A 275 -2.50 5.14 6.59
C PRO A 275 -3.71 5.97 7.03
N PRO A 276 -3.99 6.07 8.35
CA PRO A 276 -4.97 7.01 8.85
C PRO A 276 -4.48 8.44 8.62
N MET A 277 -5.14 9.20 7.73
CA MET A 277 -4.73 10.57 7.38
C MET A 277 -5.64 11.63 7.97
N LEU A 278 -6.87 11.26 8.34
CA LEU A 278 -7.86 12.16 8.95
C LEU A 278 -7.96 12.05 10.48
N ARG A 279 -7.26 11.09 11.10
CA ARG A 279 -7.41 10.75 12.54
C ARG A 279 -6.32 11.28 13.47
N GLU A 280 -5.28 11.91 12.94
CA GLU A 280 -4.09 12.28 13.74
C GLU A 280 -4.18 13.64 14.45
N GLU A 281 -5.25 14.42 14.26
CA GLU A 281 -5.45 15.73 14.92
C GLU A 281 -6.54 15.74 16.01
N ALA A 282 -6.93 14.58 16.55
CA ALA A 282 -7.86 14.47 17.68
C ALA A 282 -7.16 13.96 18.96
#